data_AF-F0XXG7-F1
#
_entry.id   AF-F0XXG7-F1
#
_cell.length_a   1.000
_cell.length_b   1.000
_cell.length_c   1.000
_cell.angle_alpha   90.00
_cell.angle_beta   90.00
_cell.angle_gamma   90.00
#
_symmetry.space_group_name_H-M   'P 1'
#
loop_
_entity.id
_entity.type
_entity.pdbx_description
1 polymer ?
#
loop_
_entity_poly.entity_id
_entity_poly.type
_entity_poly.pdbx_seq_one_letter_code
_entity_poly.pdbx_strand_id
1 'polypeptide(L)'
;MLRRIEAHLDRLMELMRPTAFVYFALDGVAPRAKMNQQRTRRYVAAQERAEAAAAEDALRDELAATGQPAPEKKAAKWDHNVITPGTEFMRKLADFLRAYCARRARSHPRWKHISFLLSDATVPGEGEHKIISYVRALRQQEGYDPATQHCIVGEDADLIMLSLALHEENFLVLRKRMKWEAPECD
;
A
#
# COMPACT_ATOMS: atom_id res chain seq x y z
N MET A 1 10.54 -6.71 7.67
CA MET A 1 9.44 -6.10 6.88
C MET A 1 9.42 -6.62 5.44
N LEU A 2 10.49 -6.46 4.64
CA LEU A 2 10.50 -6.85 3.21
C LEU A 2 10.10 -8.31 2.93
N ARG A 3 10.53 -9.29 3.75
CA ARG A 3 10.07 -10.69 3.60
C ARG A 3 8.55 -10.86 3.73
N ARG A 4 7.89 -10.06 4.59
CA ARG A 4 6.42 -10.08 4.73
C ARG A 4 5.75 -9.47 3.49
N ILE A 5 6.37 -8.45 2.89
CA ILE A 5 5.94 -7.89 1.61
C ILE A 5 6.06 -8.95 0.52
N GLU A 6 7.21 -9.65 0.42
CA GLU A 6 7.39 -10.75 -0.55
C GLU A 6 6.29 -11.81 -0.44
N ALA A 7 6.07 -12.34 0.76
CA ALA A 7 5.04 -13.36 0.99
C ALA A 7 3.61 -12.84 0.74
N HIS A 8 3.38 -11.54 0.85
CA HIS A 8 2.09 -10.95 0.50
C HIS A 8 1.93 -10.82 -1.03
N LEU A 9 2.96 -10.34 -1.73
CA LEU A 9 2.97 -10.25 -3.18
C LEU A 9 2.82 -11.63 -3.82
N ASP A 10 3.52 -12.65 -3.34
CA ASP A 10 3.38 -14.01 -3.86
C ASP A 10 1.94 -14.53 -3.69
N ARG A 11 1.31 -14.29 -2.54
CA ARG A 11 -0.10 -14.64 -2.32
C ARG A 11 -1.04 -13.91 -3.29
N LEU A 12 -0.82 -12.62 -3.54
CA LEU A 12 -1.61 -11.86 -4.52
C LEU A 12 -1.41 -12.41 -5.94
N MET A 13 -0.18 -12.70 -6.33
CA MET A 13 0.15 -13.25 -7.64
C MET A 13 -0.43 -14.65 -7.85
N GLU A 14 -0.48 -15.48 -6.81
CA GLU A 14 -1.11 -16.80 -6.84
C GLU A 14 -2.64 -16.73 -6.92
N LEU A 15 -3.25 -15.76 -6.23
CA LEU A 15 -4.68 -15.51 -6.24
C LEU A 15 -5.13 -14.97 -7.60
N MET A 16 -4.47 -13.92 -8.09
CA MET A 16 -4.87 -13.19 -9.29
C MET A 16 -4.46 -13.89 -10.59
N ARG A 17 -3.36 -14.65 -10.57
CA ARG A 17 -2.82 -15.37 -11.74
C ARG A 17 -2.74 -14.49 -13.00
N PRO A 18 -2.04 -13.34 -12.95
CA PRO A 18 -1.89 -12.48 -14.13
C PRO A 18 -1.22 -13.25 -15.28
N THR A 19 -1.71 -13.01 -16.50
CA THR A 19 -1.30 -13.76 -17.71
C THR A 19 -0.40 -12.96 -18.65
N ALA A 20 -0.43 -11.63 -18.57
CA ALA A 20 0.31 -10.75 -19.49
C ALA A 20 1.21 -9.75 -18.78
N PHE A 21 0.67 -9.04 -17.77
CA PHE A 21 1.33 -7.85 -17.24
C PHE A 21 1.05 -7.64 -15.74
N VAL A 22 2.04 -7.10 -15.02
CA VAL A 22 1.92 -6.67 -13.63
C VAL A 22 2.57 -5.31 -13.46
N TYR A 23 1.81 -4.37 -12.90
CA TYR A 23 2.28 -3.02 -12.60
C TYR A 23 2.33 -2.79 -11.09
N PHE A 24 3.52 -2.59 -10.54
CA PHE A 24 3.72 -2.04 -9.20
C PHE A 24 3.84 -0.52 -9.25
N ALA A 25 2.89 0.19 -8.65
CA ALA A 25 2.93 1.65 -8.50
C ALA A 25 3.09 2.03 -7.02
N LEU A 26 4.25 2.56 -6.67
CA LEU A 26 4.49 3.16 -5.35
C LEU A 26 4.13 4.64 -5.40
N ASP A 27 3.66 5.19 -4.28
CA ASP A 27 3.43 6.63 -4.16
C ASP A 27 4.73 7.40 -4.37
N GLY A 28 4.69 8.35 -5.30
CA GLY A 28 5.69 9.38 -5.49
C GLY A 28 5.27 10.70 -4.86
N VAL A 29 5.92 11.80 -5.27
CA VAL A 29 5.54 13.13 -4.81
C VAL A 29 4.13 13.46 -5.31
N ALA A 30 3.20 13.66 -4.38
CA ALA A 30 1.77 13.88 -4.66
C ALA A 30 1.45 15.38 -4.88
N PRO A 31 0.28 15.71 -5.46
CA PRO A 31 -0.18 17.09 -5.58
C PRO A 31 -0.37 17.78 -4.22
N ARG A 32 -0.28 19.12 -4.20
CA ARG A 32 -0.39 19.93 -2.97
C ARG A 32 -1.65 19.62 -2.15
N ALA A 33 -2.79 19.38 -2.81
CA ALA A 33 -4.03 19.03 -2.14
C ALA A 33 -3.87 17.76 -1.28
N LYS A 34 -3.32 16.69 -1.86
CA LYS A 34 -3.03 15.44 -1.14
C LYS A 34 -1.96 15.64 -0.07
N MET A 35 -0.91 16.42 -0.35
CA MET A 35 0.14 16.73 0.64
C MET A 35 -0.44 17.38 1.90
N ASN A 36 -1.39 18.30 1.75
CA ASN A 36 -2.05 18.93 2.90
C ASN A 36 -2.85 17.88 3.72
N GLN A 37 -3.60 17.01 3.04
CA GLN A 37 -4.35 15.93 3.71
C GLN A 37 -3.42 14.95 4.45
N GLN A 38 -2.33 14.52 3.80
CA GLN A 38 -1.34 13.63 4.40
C GLN A 38 -0.64 14.31 5.60
N ARG A 39 -0.31 15.60 5.49
CA ARG A 39 0.31 16.37 6.59
C ARG A 39 -0.60 16.40 7.82
N THR A 40 -1.87 16.73 7.65
CA THR A 40 -2.84 16.77 8.76
C THR A 40 -2.98 15.39 9.41
N ARG A 41 -3.17 14.33 8.61
CA ARG A 41 -3.29 12.95 9.14
C ARG A 41 -2.06 12.54 9.95
N ARG A 42 -0.85 12.83 9.45
CA ARG A 42 0.40 12.48 10.14
C ARG A 42 0.60 13.26 11.42
N TYR A 43 0.22 14.54 11.42
CA TYR A 43 0.30 15.39 12.60
C TYR A 43 -0.61 14.85 13.71
N VAL A 44 -1.88 14.58 13.39
CA VAL A 44 -2.85 14.01 14.35
C VAL A 44 -2.36 12.66 14.88
N ALA A 45 -1.91 11.75 14.00
CA ALA A 45 -1.42 10.44 14.43
C ALA A 45 -0.14 10.51 15.31
N ALA A 46 0.70 11.53 15.13
CA ALA A 46 1.85 11.77 16.00
C ALA A 46 1.43 12.29 17.37
N GLN A 47 0.45 13.21 17.40
CA GLN A 47 -0.14 13.74 18.63
C GLN A 47 -0.83 12.62 19.44
N GLU A 48 -1.73 11.85 18.83
CA GLU A 48 -2.41 10.70 19.47
C GLU A 48 -1.42 9.68 20.04
N ARG A 49 -0.29 9.47 19.35
CA ARG A 49 0.76 8.57 19.82
C ARG A 49 1.48 9.11 21.05
N ALA A 50 1.74 10.42 21.10
CA ALA A 50 2.36 11.05 22.25
C ALA A 50 1.42 11.06 23.47
N GLU A 51 0.14 11.38 23.25
CA GLU A 51 -0.89 11.33 24.28
C GLU A 51 -1.08 9.91 24.83
N ALA A 52 -1.16 8.89 23.95
CA ALA A 52 -1.25 7.50 24.37
C ALA A 52 -0.02 7.03 25.15
N ALA A 53 1.18 7.47 24.77
CA ALA A 53 2.41 7.13 25.50
C ALA A 53 2.44 7.78 26.89
N ALA A 54 2.02 9.04 27.00
CA ALA A 54 1.93 9.73 28.29
C ALA A 54 0.88 9.10 29.21
N ALA A 55 -0.28 8.70 28.65
CA ALA A 55 -1.31 7.97 29.40
C ALA A 55 -0.82 6.59 29.86
N GLU A 56 -0.07 5.86 29.01
CA GLU A 56 0.53 4.58 29.38
C GLU A 56 1.57 4.74 30.50
N ASP A 57 2.41 5.79 30.46
CA ASP A 57 3.37 6.07 31.52
C ASP A 57 2.67 6.47 32.84
N ALA A 58 1.65 7.33 32.81
CA ALA A 58 0.88 7.71 33.99
C ALA A 58 0.18 6.53 34.66
N LEU A 59 -0.43 5.63 33.87
CA LEU A 59 -1.05 4.40 34.38
C LEU A 59 -0.02 3.48 35.06
N ARG A 60 1.19 3.40 34.53
CA ARG A 60 2.26 2.61 35.14
C ARG A 60 2.70 3.18 36.49
N ASP A 61 2.80 4.49 36.60
CA ASP A 61 3.18 5.15 37.84
C ASP A 61 2.10 4.94 38.93
N GLU A 62 0.82 4.98 38.55
CA GLU A 62 -0.31 4.67 39.44
C GLU A 62 -0.31 3.19 39.90
N LEU A 63 -0.08 2.25 38.98
CA LEU A 63 0.02 0.82 39.31
C LEU A 63 1.21 0.54 40.23
N ALA A 64 2.35 1.19 39.97
CA ALA A 64 3.53 1.09 40.84
C ALA A 64 3.25 1.65 42.25
N ALA A 65 2.53 2.76 42.36
CA ALA A 65 2.15 3.35 43.64
C ALA A 65 1.16 2.50 44.45
N THR A 66 0.28 1.75 43.77
CA THR A 66 -0.69 0.83 44.39
C THR A 66 -0.12 -0.57 44.65
N GLY A 67 1.16 -0.80 44.36
CA GLY A 67 1.84 -2.09 44.55
C GLY A 67 1.41 -3.18 43.56
N GLN A 68 0.70 -2.81 42.48
CA GLN A 68 0.30 -3.72 41.42
C GLN A 68 1.41 -3.84 40.36
N PRO A 69 1.57 -5.02 39.73
CA PRO A 69 2.59 -5.19 38.69
C PRO A 69 2.25 -4.36 37.45
N ALA A 70 3.13 -3.43 37.09
CA ALA A 70 3.00 -2.66 35.86
C ALA A 70 3.33 -3.53 34.62
N PRO A 71 2.59 -3.39 33.51
CA PRO A 71 2.89 -4.11 32.27
C PRO A 71 4.28 -3.75 31.73
N GLU A 72 4.93 -4.62 30.95
CA GLU A 72 6.24 -4.31 30.35
C GLU A 72 6.15 -3.20 29.30
N LYS A 73 7.19 -2.34 29.20
CA LYS A 73 7.24 -1.31 28.15
C LYS A 73 7.35 -2.01 26.80
N LYS A 74 6.37 -1.77 25.92
CA LYS A 74 6.40 -2.30 24.56
C LYS A 74 7.57 -1.69 23.79
N ALA A 75 8.19 -2.48 22.93
CA ALA A 75 9.20 -1.98 22.01
C ALA A 75 8.67 -0.82 21.17
N ALA A 76 9.56 0.07 20.75
CA ALA A 76 9.20 1.22 19.91
C ALA A 76 8.41 0.76 18.68
N LYS A 77 7.21 1.35 18.50
CA LYS A 77 6.36 1.08 17.33
C LYS A 77 7.09 1.53 16.07
N TRP A 78 6.92 0.79 14.98
CA TRP A 78 7.47 1.15 13.67
C TRP A 78 6.98 2.55 13.25
N ASP A 79 7.88 3.43 12.83
CA ASP A 79 7.50 4.75 12.34
C ASP A 79 6.94 4.66 10.93
N HIS A 80 5.61 4.76 10.80
CA HIS A 80 4.93 4.74 9.51
C HIS A 80 5.28 5.92 8.61
N ASN A 81 5.83 7.03 9.14
CA ASN A 81 6.22 8.20 8.33
C ASN A 81 7.37 7.89 7.35
N VAL A 82 8.13 6.82 7.58
CA VAL A 82 9.16 6.36 6.63
C VAL A 82 8.58 5.91 5.29
N ILE A 83 7.27 5.64 5.22
CA ILE A 83 6.53 5.34 3.99
C ILE A 83 6.19 6.67 3.29
N THR A 84 7.23 7.34 2.79
CA THR A 84 7.16 8.62 2.08
C THR A 84 8.25 8.66 1.02
N PRO A 85 7.98 9.21 -0.18
CA PRO A 85 9.02 9.48 -1.17
C PRO A 85 10.22 10.20 -0.56
N GLY A 86 11.42 9.84 -1.00
CA GLY A 86 12.68 10.44 -0.54
C GLY A 86 13.31 9.79 0.70
N THR A 87 12.62 8.87 1.39
CA THR A 87 13.22 8.14 2.52
C THR A 87 14.13 6.99 2.07
N GLU A 88 15.07 6.61 2.93
CA GLU A 88 15.89 5.41 2.69
C GLU A 88 15.05 4.13 2.61
N PHE A 89 13.96 4.05 3.37
CA PHE A 89 13.04 2.91 3.32
C PHE A 89 12.45 2.74 1.91
N MET A 90 11.95 3.81 1.29
CA MET A 90 11.38 3.73 -0.05
C MET A 90 12.42 3.37 -1.11
N ARG A 91 13.67 3.83 -0.95
CA ARG A 91 14.79 3.41 -1.82
C ARG A 91 15.05 1.90 -1.71
N LYS A 92 15.20 1.38 -0.48
CA LYS A 92 15.39 -0.05 -0.23
C LYS A 92 14.21 -0.89 -0.74
N LEU A 93 12.99 -0.37 -0.62
CA LEU A 93 11.78 -1.02 -1.15
C LEU A 93 11.81 -1.09 -2.68
N ALA A 94 12.21 -0.02 -3.37
CA ALA A 94 12.33 0.00 -4.82
C ALA A 94 13.37 -1.03 -5.30
N ASP A 95 14.56 -1.05 -4.70
CA ASP A 95 15.61 -2.03 -5.03
C ASP A 95 15.13 -3.47 -4.80
N PHE A 96 14.45 -3.70 -3.68
CA PHE A 96 13.83 -4.98 -3.37
C PHE A 96 12.80 -5.40 -4.43
N LEU A 97 11.90 -4.51 -4.85
CA LEU A 97 10.88 -4.80 -5.86
C LEU A 97 11.48 -5.05 -7.25
N ARG A 98 12.53 -4.32 -7.64
CA ARG A 98 13.26 -4.60 -8.89
C ARG A 98 13.85 -6.01 -8.87
N ALA A 99 14.51 -6.38 -7.77
CA ALA A 99 15.06 -7.73 -7.59
C ALA A 99 13.96 -8.81 -7.57
N TYR A 100 12.82 -8.53 -6.92
CA TYR A 100 11.65 -9.41 -6.93
C TYR A 100 11.15 -9.66 -8.35
N CYS A 101 10.88 -8.60 -9.13
CA CYS A 101 10.41 -8.69 -10.51
C CYS A 101 11.38 -9.48 -11.39
N ALA A 102 12.67 -9.15 -11.34
CA ALA A 102 13.70 -9.84 -12.12
C ALA A 102 13.77 -11.34 -11.80
N ARG A 103 13.66 -11.70 -10.51
CA ARG A 103 13.64 -13.10 -10.07
C ARG A 103 12.40 -13.83 -10.55
N ARG A 104 11.21 -13.23 -10.43
CA ARG A 104 9.96 -13.85 -10.89
C ARG A 104 9.92 -14.02 -12.41
N ALA A 105 10.37 -13.03 -13.17
CA ALA A 105 10.47 -13.10 -14.62
C ALA A 105 11.48 -14.15 -15.11
N ARG A 106 12.60 -14.35 -14.40
CA ARG A 106 13.64 -15.30 -14.84
C ARG A 106 13.32 -16.76 -14.53
N SER A 107 12.84 -17.05 -13.33
CA SER A 107 12.86 -18.43 -12.80
C SER A 107 11.51 -19.00 -12.41
N HIS A 108 10.42 -18.21 -12.43
CA HIS A 108 9.12 -18.71 -12.00
C HIS A 108 8.36 -19.34 -13.19
N PRO A 109 8.02 -20.64 -13.16
CA PRO A 109 7.41 -21.32 -14.32
C PRO A 109 6.14 -20.65 -14.84
N ARG A 110 5.32 -20.12 -13.92
CA ARG A 110 4.06 -19.45 -14.22
C ARG A 110 4.22 -17.98 -14.62
N TRP A 111 5.33 -17.33 -14.28
CA TRP A 111 5.48 -15.87 -14.43
C TRP A 111 6.64 -15.47 -15.35
N LYS A 112 7.31 -16.44 -15.97
CA LYS A 112 8.37 -16.18 -16.94
C LYS A 112 7.93 -15.49 -18.23
N HIS A 113 6.63 -15.51 -18.52
CA HIS A 113 6.03 -14.93 -19.72
C HIS A 113 5.28 -13.63 -19.46
N ILE A 114 5.22 -13.17 -18.20
CA ILE A 114 4.57 -11.91 -17.86
C ILE A 114 5.58 -10.77 -17.83
N SER A 115 5.14 -9.60 -18.27
CA SER A 115 5.92 -8.37 -18.19
C SER A 115 5.67 -7.66 -16.86
N PHE A 116 6.73 -7.16 -16.24
CA PHE A 116 6.64 -6.39 -14.99
C PHE A 116 7.02 -4.92 -15.24
N LEU A 117 6.23 -4.00 -14.69
CA LEU A 117 6.55 -2.58 -14.62
C LEU A 117 6.59 -2.14 -13.16
N LEU A 118 7.62 -1.38 -12.81
CA LEU A 118 7.73 -0.73 -11.49
C LEU A 118 7.80 0.79 -11.69
N SER A 119 6.81 1.50 -11.16
CA SER A 119 6.87 2.95 -10.96
C SER A 119 7.11 3.20 -9.48
N ASP A 120 8.38 3.42 -9.14
CA ASP A 120 8.78 3.64 -7.74
C ASP A 120 8.48 5.09 -7.27
N ALA A 121 8.91 5.39 -6.04
CA ALA A 121 8.66 6.68 -5.41
C ALA A 121 9.41 7.86 -6.03
N THR A 122 10.36 7.63 -6.95
CA THR A 122 11.06 8.69 -7.69
C THR A 122 10.22 9.23 -8.84
N VAL A 123 9.26 8.45 -9.34
CA VAL A 123 8.27 8.91 -10.32
C VAL A 123 7.19 9.71 -9.59
N PRO A 124 6.91 10.97 -9.95
CA PRO A 124 5.86 11.76 -9.28
C PRO A 124 4.45 11.16 -9.45
N GLY A 125 3.54 11.51 -8.54
CA GLY A 125 2.15 11.10 -8.55
C GLY A 125 1.81 10.02 -7.53
N GLU A 126 0.53 9.96 -7.17
CA GLU A 126 -0.04 8.92 -6.31
C GLU A 126 -0.13 7.58 -7.05
N GLY A 127 0.09 6.47 -6.36
CA GLY A 127 0.14 5.13 -6.94
C GLY A 127 -1.12 4.79 -7.74
N GLU A 128 -2.30 5.07 -7.18
CA GLU A 128 -3.58 4.88 -7.86
C GLU A 128 -3.67 5.69 -9.16
N HIS A 129 -3.34 6.99 -9.11
CA HIS A 129 -3.39 7.85 -10.28
C HIS A 129 -2.36 7.49 -11.36
N LYS A 130 -1.19 6.94 -10.97
CA LYS A 130 -0.21 6.37 -11.91
C LYS A 130 -0.79 5.17 -12.66
N ILE A 131 -1.50 4.28 -11.96
CA ILE A 131 -2.16 3.12 -12.58
C ILE A 131 -3.26 3.59 -13.53
N ILE A 132 -4.15 4.48 -13.08
CA ILE A 132 -5.23 5.03 -13.91
C ILE A 132 -4.68 5.71 -15.18
N SER A 133 -3.62 6.50 -15.04
CA SER A 133 -2.98 7.17 -16.18
C SER A 133 -2.38 6.17 -17.17
N TYR A 134 -1.79 5.09 -16.67
CA TYR A 134 -1.25 4.02 -17.51
C TYR A 134 -2.35 3.27 -18.27
N VAL A 135 -3.45 2.89 -17.61
CA VAL A 135 -4.57 2.21 -18.29
C VAL A 135 -5.19 3.12 -19.35
N ARG A 136 -5.36 4.42 -19.08
CA ARG A 136 -5.82 5.39 -20.08
C ARG A 136 -4.89 5.47 -21.30
N ALA A 137 -3.58 5.50 -21.06
CA ALA A 137 -2.59 5.53 -22.14
C ALA A 137 -2.57 4.21 -22.93
N LEU A 138 -2.75 3.07 -22.25
CA LEU A 138 -2.84 1.75 -22.87
C LEU A 138 -4.04 1.65 -23.82
N ARG A 139 -5.20 2.15 -23.39
CA ARG A 139 -6.43 2.21 -24.20
C ARG A 139 -6.28 3.02 -25.50
N GLN A 140 -5.40 4.01 -25.50
CA GLN A 140 -5.12 4.85 -26.67
C GLN A 140 -4.10 4.24 -27.64
N GLN A 141 -3.45 3.13 -27.27
CA GLN A 141 -2.48 2.47 -28.14
C GLN A 141 -3.19 1.76 -29.31
N GLU A 142 -2.54 1.77 -30.46
CA GLU A 142 -2.97 0.97 -31.60
C GLU A 142 -2.88 -0.53 -31.24
N GLY A 143 -3.92 -1.28 -31.57
CA GLY A 143 -4.00 -2.71 -31.25
C GLY A 143 -4.38 -3.02 -29.79
N TYR A 144 -4.81 -2.04 -28.99
CA TYR A 144 -5.40 -2.30 -27.68
C TYR A 144 -6.63 -3.20 -27.81
N ASP A 145 -6.68 -4.28 -27.02
CA ASP A 145 -7.84 -5.18 -26.95
C ASP A 145 -8.84 -4.69 -25.89
N PRO A 146 -10.05 -4.24 -26.27
CA PRO A 146 -11.07 -3.81 -25.31
C PRO A 146 -11.56 -4.94 -24.38
N ALA A 147 -11.32 -6.21 -24.74
CA ALA A 147 -11.63 -7.36 -23.91
C ALA A 147 -10.56 -7.63 -22.82
N THR A 148 -9.49 -6.83 -22.77
CA THR A 148 -8.44 -6.94 -21.74
C THR A 148 -9.07 -6.89 -20.34
N GLN A 149 -8.75 -7.89 -19.52
CA GLN A 149 -9.21 -7.97 -18.15
C GLN A 149 -8.21 -7.30 -17.21
N HIS A 150 -8.66 -6.26 -16.50
CA HIS A 150 -7.86 -5.51 -15.56
C HIS A 150 -8.25 -5.87 -14.12
N CYS A 151 -7.26 -5.89 -13.23
CA CYS A 151 -7.51 -5.92 -11.80
C CYS A 151 -6.55 -4.98 -11.07
N ILE A 152 -7.09 -4.09 -10.25
CA ILE A 152 -6.34 -3.25 -9.34
C ILE A 152 -6.44 -3.79 -7.92
N VAL A 153 -5.33 -3.81 -7.19
CA VAL A 153 -5.28 -4.23 -5.79
C VAL A 153 -5.03 -3.02 -4.92
N GLY A 154 -5.95 -2.72 -3.99
CA GLY A 154 -5.79 -1.63 -3.03
C GLY A 154 -6.96 -1.51 -2.07
N GLU A 155 -6.79 -0.70 -1.02
CA GLU A 155 -7.78 -0.56 0.07
C GLU A 155 -8.59 0.73 0.00
N ASP A 156 -8.15 1.70 -0.83
CA ASP A 156 -8.80 3.00 -0.94
C ASP A 156 -10.15 2.90 -1.65
N ALA A 157 -11.15 3.61 -1.12
CA ALA A 157 -12.49 3.62 -1.70
C ALA A 157 -12.52 4.33 -3.06
N ASP A 158 -11.62 5.28 -3.27
CA ASP A 158 -11.48 6.06 -4.50
C ASP A 158 -11.19 5.17 -5.71
N LEU A 159 -10.56 4.00 -5.50
CA LEU A 159 -10.29 3.02 -6.57
C LEU A 159 -11.57 2.59 -7.31
N ILE A 160 -12.72 2.51 -6.64
CA ILE A 160 -13.98 2.14 -7.30
C ILE A 160 -14.38 3.21 -8.31
N MET A 161 -14.38 4.48 -7.88
CA MET A 161 -14.75 5.62 -8.73
C MET A 161 -13.73 5.83 -9.85
N LEU A 162 -12.44 5.71 -9.53
CA LEU A 162 -11.36 5.79 -10.50
C LEU A 162 -11.47 4.69 -11.57
N SER A 163 -11.80 3.47 -11.17
CA SER A 163 -11.98 2.33 -12.10
C SER A 163 -13.17 2.55 -13.02
N LEU A 164 -14.30 3.04 -12.50
CA LEU A 164 -15.46 3.37 -13.33
C LEU A 164 -15.14 4.46 -14.36
N ALA A 165 -14.35 5.46 -13.98
CA ALA A 165 -13.92 6.55 -14.85
C ALA A 165 -12.89 6.13 -15.93
N LEU A 166 -12.46 4.87 -15.96
CA LEU A 166 -11.64 4.33 -17.05
C LEU A 166 -12.48 3.87 -18.25
N HIS A 167 -13.78 3.60 -18.05
CA HIS A 167 -14.65 3.02 -19.08
C HIS A 167 -14.13 1.69 -19.66
N GLU A 168 -13.41 0.90 -18.86
CA GLU A 168 -13.03 -0.47 -19.18
C GLU A 168 -14.14 -1.43 -18.75
N GLU A 169 -14.62 -2.26 -19.68
CA GLU A 169 -15.73 -3.19 -19.42
C GLU A 169 -15.34 -4.25 -18.39
N ASN A 170 -14.11 -4.77 -18.50
CA ASN A 170 -13.61 -5.86 -17.67
C ASN A 170 -12.61 -5.35 -16.62
N PHE A 171 -13.11 -4.65 -15.60
CA PHE A 171 -12.27 -4.08 -14.54
C PHE A 171 -12.69 -4.55 -13.14
N LEU A 172 -11.74 -5.14 -12.41
CA LEU A 172 -11.94 -5.63 -11.04
C LEU A 172 -11.15 -4.81 -10.01
N VAL A 173 -11.75 -4.59 -8.85
CA VAL A 173 -11.07 -4.02 -7.68
C VAL A 173 -10.95 -5.09 -6.62
N LEU A 174 -9.73 -5.54 -6.34
CA LEU A 174 -9.44 -6.47 -5.25
C LEU A 174 -9.04 -5.69 -3.99
N ARG A 175 -9.76 -5.95 -2.90
CA ARG A 175 -9.50 -5.38 -1.58
C ARG A 175 -9.64 -6.42 -0.48
N LYS A 176 -8.99 -6.22 0.67
CA LYS A 176 -9.20 -7.08 1.84
C LYS A 176 -10.61 -6.89 2.37
N ARG A 177 -11.26 -8.00 2.73
CA ARG A 177 -12.57 -7.96 3.40
C ARG A 177 -12.44 -7.22 4.73
N MET A 178 -13.17 -6.12 4.88
CA MET A 178 -13.35 -5.43 6.15
C MET A 178 -14.23 -6.31 7.05
N LYS A 179 -13.77 -6.59 8.27
CA LYS A 179 -14.65 -7.14 9.31
C LYS A 179 -15.23 -5.94 10.05
N TRP A 180 -16.55 -5.78 9.96
CA TRP A 180 -17.28 -4.85 10.82
C TRP A 180 -17.58 -5.57 12.13
N GLU A 181 -16.97 -5.12 13.22
CA GLU A 181 -17.39 -5.47 14.56
C GLU A 181 -18.36 -4.38 14.99
N ALA A 182 -19.64 -4.73 15.13
CA ALA A 182 -20.63 -3.76 15.59
C ALA A 182 -20.22 -3.27 16.98
N PRO A 183 -20.30 -1.96 17.26
CA PRO A 183 -20.11 -1.49 18.62
C PRO A 183 -21.13 -2.18 19.52
N GLU A 184 -20.68 -2.67 20.68
CA GLU A 184 -21.59 -3.10 21.73
C GLU A 184 -22.40 -1.86 22.13
N CYS A 185 -23.72 -1.89 21.89
CA CYS A 185 -24.61 -0.89 22.43
C CYS A 185 -24.85 -1.23 23.91
N ASP A 186 -24.40 -0.35 24.80
CA ASP A 186 -24.80 -0.35 26.22
C ASP A 186 -26.31 -0.09 26.38
#